data_AF-A0A7J5DBZ6-F1
#
_entry.id   AF-A0A7J5DBZ6-F1
#
_cell.length_a   1.000
_cell.length_b   1.000
_cell.length_c   1.000
_cell.angle_alpha   90.00
_cell.angle_beta   90.00
_cell.angle_gamma   90.00
#
_symmetry.space_group_name_H-M   'P 1'
#
loop_
_entity.id
_entity.type
_entity.pdbx_description
1 polymer ?
#
loop_
_entity_poly.entity_id
_entity_poly.type
_entity_poly.pdbx_seq_one_letter_code
_entity_poly.pdbx_strand_id
1 'polypeptide(L)'
;MSSTPVSPYGFVAVRGRGYRPEQVDAYAAALSRDRDAAWERAARLTVLAKDMEAEAERLREAVTRLAPQTYEELGERARRIFELGEEEAAALLEEARQEARSEAEAAEAVGRDVREAAQAYADEVRDAAEEWALQRLLGARAEADEVRVSARREVKENRGEVLAALREVRGRAEALTAGQEAEHAARWAESERAVAEREAVFEADRLEREARAGESLVQAERVLAEAEEWDRHQQEDAAARAAELVAEARVCEERIARETDRVLREHGERWEHVRAHMDHVRSSLTSLTGKAPAE
;
A
#
# COMPACT_ATOMS: atom_id res chain seq x y z
N MET A 1 -0.25 29.41 -72.37
CA MET A 1 -0.68 30.13 -71.16
C MET A 1 -1.64 31.22 -71.62
N SER A 2 -2.91 30.88 -71.75
CA SER A 2 -3.92 31.79 -72.30
C SER A 2 -4.37 32.73 -71.19
N SER A 3 -3.97 34.00 -71.29
CA SER A 3 -4.44 35.07 -70.41
C SER A 3 -5.94 35.23 -70.60
N THR A 4 -6.71 35.01 -69.54
CA THR A 4 -8.14 35.33 -69.51
C THR A 4 -8.29 36.85 -69.57
N PRO A 5 -9.17 37.40 -70.44
CA PRO A 5 -9.42 38.84 -70.47
C PRO A 5 -9.97 39.30 -69.11
N VAL A 6 -9.35 40.33 -68.53
CA VAL A 6 -9.76 40.93 -67.26
C VAL A 6 -10.90 41.91 -67.55
N SER A 7 -12.01 41.76 -66.82
CA SER A 7 -13.17 42.66 -66.94
C SER A 7 -12.78 44.11 -66.64
N PRO A 8 -13.26 45.10 -67.42
CA PRO A 8 -13.04 46.53 -67.14
C PRO A 8 -13.70 46.99 -65.83
N TYR A 9 -14.57 46.16 -65.24
CA TYR A 9 -15.25 46.42 -63.96
C TYR A 9 -14.59 45.70 -62.78
N GLY A 10 -13.40 45.11 -62.98
CA GLY A 10 -12.58 44.52 -61.91
C GLY A 10 -13.02 43.11 -61.48
N PHE A 11 -13.92 42.46 -62.21
CA PHE A 11 -14.30 41.08 -61.93
C PHE A 11 -13.18 40.09 -62.31
N VAL A 12 -12.82 39.21 -61.37
CA VAL A 12 -11.77 38.19 -61.56
C VAL A 12 -12.42 36.84 -61.88
N ALA A 13 -12.02 36.22 -62.99
CA ALA A 13 -12.51 34.89 -63.36
C ALA A 13 -11.82 33.80 -62.52
N VAL A 14 -12.59 33.06 -61.73
CA VAL A 14 -12.12 31.92 -60.92
C VAL A 14 -12.42 30.60 -61.65
N ARG A 15 -11.50 29.64 -61.57
CA ARG A 15 -11.62 28.33 -62.26
C ARG A 15 -12.73 27.48 -61.60
N GLY A 16 -13.90 27.40 -62.21
CA GLY A 16 -15.07 26.66 -61.69
C GLY A 16 -16.39 27.00 -62.39
N ARG A 17 -17.54 26.67 -61.76
CA ARG A 17 -18.86 27.18 -62.19
C ARG A 17 -18.96 28.66 -61.84
N GLY A 18 -18.96 29.53 -62.84
CA GLY A 18 -19.15 30.96 -62.70
C GLY A 18 -20.00 31.52 -63.84
N TYR A 19 -20.51 32.74 -63.66
CA TYR A 19 -21.24 33.46 -64.71
C TYR A 19 -20.33 33.75 -65.91
N ARG A 20 -20.91 33.83 -67.12
CA ARG A 20 -20.15 34.11 -68.34
C ARG A 20 -19.60 35.55 -68.29
N PRO A 21 -18.26 35.76 -68.36
CA PRO A 21 -17.67 37.09 -68.20
C PRO A 21 -18.23 38.15 -69.13
N GLU A 22 -18.44 37.82 -70.41
CA GLU A 22 -19.04 38.75 -71.39
C GLU A 22 -20.48 39.17 -71.04
N GLN A 23 -21.26 38.28 -70.44
CA GLN A 23 -22.61 38.60 -69.98
C GLN A 23 -22.57 39.49 -68.74
N VAL A 24 -21.63 39.25 -67.82
CA VAL A 24 -21.41 40.08 -66.63
C VAL A 24 -20.94 41.47 -67.02
N ASP A 25 -20.04 41.59 -67.98
CA ASP A 25 -19.52 42.88 -68.47
C ASP A 25 -20.60 43.68 -69.19
N ALA A 26 -21.38 43.02 -70.06
CA ALA A 26 -22.52 43.68 -70.72
C ALA A 26 -23.56 44.17 -69.72
N TYR A 27 -23.83 43.37 -68.68
CA TYR A 27 -24.77 43.73 -67.61
C TYR A 27 -24.25 44.85 -66.72
N ALA A 28 -22.97 44.81 -66.34
CA ALA A 28 -22.31 45.86 -65.57
C ALA A 28 -22.21 47.18 -66.34
N ALA A 29 -22.01 47.12 -67.67
CA ALA A 29 -22.05 48.28 -68.55
C ALA A 29 -23.46 48.89 -68.67
N ALA A 30 -24.50 48.05 -68.74
CA ALA A 30 -25.89 48.51 -68.71
C ALA A 30 -26.21 49.19 -67.37
N LEU A 31 -25.89 48.55 -66.24
CA LEU A 31 -26.07 49.11 -64.90
C LEU A 31 -25.32 50.42 -64.69
N SER A 32 -24.09 50.53 -65.20
CA SER A 32 -23.30 51.76 -65.09
C SER A 32 -23.93 52.90 -65.88
N ARG A 33 -24.44 52.64 -67.10
CA ARG A 33 -25.17 53.63 -67.89
C ARG A 33 -26.48 54.04 -67.23
N ASP A 34 -27.22 53.09 -66.66
CA ASP A 34 -28.47 53.38 -65.96
C ASP A 34 -28.24 54.20 -64.69
N ARG A 35 -27.16 53.89 -63.94
CA ARG A 35 -26.70 54.71 -62.81
C ARG A 35 -26.37 56.13 -63.28
N ASP A 36 -25.53 56.28 -64.29
CA ASP A 36 -25.10 57.61 -64.75
C ASP A 36 -26.29 58.43 -65.26
N ALA A 37 -27.21 57.81 -66.00
CA ALA A 37 -28.46 58.44 -66.44
C ALA A 37 -29.38 58.80 -65.26
N ALA A 38 -29.46 57.96 -64.22
CA ALA A 38 -30.22 58.26 -63.02
C ALA A 38 -29.59 59.43 -62.23
N TRP A 39 -28.27 59.48 -62.15
CA TRP A 39 -27.52 60.59 -61.55
C TRP A 39 -27.74 61.90 -62.30
N GLU A 40 -27.71 61.87 -63.64
CA GLU A 40 -27.97 63.04 -64.46
C GLU A 40 -29.41 63.55 -64.29
N ARG A 41 -30.39 62.62 -64.24
CA ARG A 41 -31.79 62.95 -63.94
C ARG A 41 -31.94 63.56 -62.54
N ALA A 42 -31.29 62.98 -61.53
CA ALA A 42 -31.33 63.48 -60.16
C ALA A 42 -30.75 64.90 -60.06
N ALA A 43 -29.63 65.16 -60.74
CA ALA A 43 -29.02 66.49 -60.81
C ALA A 43 -29.97 67.50 -61.48
N ARG A 44 -30.58 67.16 -62.62
CA ARG A 44 -31.57 68.03 -63.30
C ARG A 44 -32.78 68.31 -62.42
N LEU A 45 -33.33 67.30 -61.75
CA LEU A 45 -34.46 67.46 -60.86
C LEU A 45 -34.10 68.29 -59.63
N THR A 46 -32.87 68.21 -59.13
CA THR A 46 -32.41 69.04 -58.01
C THR A 46 -32.31 70.51 -58.42
N VAL A 47 -31.82 70.80 -59.63
CA VAL A 47 -31.81 72.17 -60.16
C VAL A 47 -33.24 72.67 -60.34
N LEU A 48 -34.12 71.89 -60.97
CA LEU A 48 -35.52 72.26 -61.14
C LEU A 48 -36.24 72.49 -59.80
N ALA A 49 -36.00 71.64 -58.80
CA ALA A 49 -36.56 71.79 -57.47
C ALA A 49 -36.12 73.12 -56.82
N LYS A 50 -34.83 73.47 -56.94
CA LYS A 50 -34.31 74.76 -56.46
C LYS A 50 -34.91 75.95 -57.20
N ASP A 51 -35.07 75.85 -58.52
CA ASP A 51 -35.69 76.90 -59.33
C ASP A 51 -37.17 77.10 -58.96
N MET A 52 -37.89 75.99 -58.74
CA MET A 52 -39.28 76.00 -58.28
C MET A 52 -39.43 76.54 -56.86
N GLU A 53 -38.51 76.20 -55.96
CA GLU A 53 -38.49 76.73 -54.59
C GLU A 53 -38.26 78.24 -54.59
N ALA A 54 -37.28 78.72 -55.37
CA ALA A 54 -37.01 80.15 -55.54
C ALA A 54 -38.20 80.89 -56.20
N GLU A 55 -38.88 80.28 -57.17
CA GLU A 55 -40.09 80.87 -57.76
C GLU A 55 -41.25 80.91 -56.76
N ALA A 56 -41.44 79.86 -55.97
CA ALA A 56 -42.45 79.84 -54.92
C ALA A 56 -42.18 80.91 -53.85
N GLU A 57 -40.93 81.12 -53.45
CA GLU A 57 -40.54 82.22 -52.56
C GLU A 57 -40.84 83.58 -53.18
N ARG A 58 -40.45 83.82 -54.44
CA ARG A 58 -40.79 85.06 -55.17
C ARG A 58 -42.30 85.31 -55.22
N LEU A 59 -43.09 84.28 -55.51
CA LEU A 59 -44.55 84.38 -55.54
C LEU A 59 -45.13 84.67 -54.16
N ARG A 60 -44.63 84.02 -53.10
CA ARG A 60 -45.04 84.33 -51.72
C ARG A 60 -44.71 85.77 -51.35
N GLU A 61 -43.52 86.26 -51.68
CA GLU A 61 -43.13 87.65 -51.44
C GLU A 61 -43.97 88.66 -52.25
N ALA A 62 -44.36 88.29 -53.48
CA ALA A 62 -45.27 89.11 -54.27
C ALA A 62 -46.65 89.17 -53.61
N VAL A 63 -47.15 88.04 -53.12
CA VAL A 63 -48.43 87.95 -52.41
C VAL A 63 -48.41 88.69 -51.08
N THR A 64 -47.35 88.61 -50.28
CA THR A 64 -47.24 89.36 -49.01
C THR A 64 -47.14 90.86 -49.22
N ARG A 65 -46.66 91.31 -50.39
CA ARG A 65 -46.64 92.73 -50.79
C ARG A 65 -47.98 93.24 -51.29
N LEU A 66 -48.93 92.37 -51.64
CA LEU A 66 -50.29 92.79 -51.96
C LEU A 66 -50.98 93.24 -50.67
N ALA A 67 -51.59 94.42 -50.71
CA ALA A 67 -52.44 94.87 -49.61
C ALA A 67 -53.64 93.90 -49.48
N PRO A 68 -54.12 93.62 -48.25
CA PRO A 68 -55.31 92.81 -48.05
C PRO A 68 -56.47 93.38 -48.87
N GLN A 69 -57.05 92.56 -49.75
CA GLN A 69 -58.16 93.00 -50.58
C GLN A 69 -59.43 93.03 -49.74
N THR A 70 -59.92 94.24 -49.45
CA THR A 70 -61.16 94.44 -48.67
C THR A 70 -62.42 94.49 -49.55
N TYR A 71 -62.23 94.50 -50.88
CA TYR A 71 -63.28 94.61 -51.90
C TYR A 71 -64.26 95.79 -51.70
N GLU A 72 -63.85 96.82 -50.94
CA GLU A 72 -64.66 98.01 -50.64
C GLU A 72 -65.05 98.78 -51.91
N GLU A 73 -64.17 98.78 -52.93
CA GLU A 73 -64.38 99.44 -54.22
C GLU A 73 -65.50 98.79 -55.07
N LEU A 74 -65.90 97.55 -54.77
CA LEU A 74 -66.97 96.81 -55.47
C LEU A 74 -68.35 96.96 -54.79
N GLY A 75 -68.42 97.75 -53.70
CA GLY A 75 -69.65 98.09 -52.98
C GLY A 75 -69.95 97.19 -51.77
N GLU A 76 -70.88 97.63 -50.90
CA GLU A 76 -71.20 96.94 -49.63
C GLU A 76 -71.52 95.45 -49.77
N ARG A 77 -72.18 95.05 -50.85
CA ARG A 77 -72.56 93.65 -51.05
C ARG A 77 -71.33 92.76 -51.26
N ALA A 78 -70.31 93.24 -51.97
CA ALA A 78 -69.06 92.50 -52.16
C ALA A 78 -68.27 92.39 -50.86
N ARG A 79 -68.20 93.48 -50.08
CA ARG A 79 -67.58 93.50 -48.74
C ARG A 79 -68.23 92.50 -47.78
N ARG A 80 -69.57 92.47 -47.68
CA ARG A 80 -70.29 91.52 -46.82
C ARG A 80 -70.05 90.06 -47.21
N ILE A 81 -69.95 89.76 -48.51
CA ILE A 81 -69.64 88.40 -48.98
C ILE A 81 -68.20 88.02 -48.62
N PHE A 82 -67.26 88.95 -48.71
CA PHE A 82 -65.87 88.74 -48.30
C PHE A 82 -65.73 88.52 -46.79
N GLU A 83 -66.36 89.37 -45.97
CA GLU A 83 -66.38 89.22 -44.50
C GLU A 83 -66.97 87.87 -44.08
N LEU A 84 -68.10 87.46 -44.68
CA LEU A 84 -68.68 86.13 -44.46
C LEU A 84 -67.72 85.00 -44.89
N GLY A 85 -67.01 85.17 -46.00
CA GLY A 85 -66.01 84.19 -46.46
C GLY A 85 -64.85 84.03 -45.49
N GLU A 86 -64.36 85.11 -44.89
CA GLU A 86 -63.29 85.08 -43.87
C GLU A 86 -63.79 84.46 -42.56
N GLU A 87 -65.02 84.76 -42.13
CA GLU A 87 -65.66 84.16 -40.96
C GLU A 87 -65.81 82.64 -41.14
N GLU A 88 -66.33 82.19 -42.29
CA GLU A 88 -66.45 80.76 -42.61
C GLU A 88 -65.09 80.08 -42.73
N ALA A 89 -64.09 80.74 -43.34
CA ALA A 89 -62.74 80.19 -43.42
C ALA A 89 -62.09 80.03 -42.04
N ALA A 90 -62.28 81.01 -41.14
CA ALA A 90 -61.80 80.93 -39.76
C ALA A 90 -62.51 79.83 -38.97
N ALA A 91 -63.82 79.69 -39.14
CA ALA A 91 -64.61 78.63 -38.50
C ALA A 91 -64.16 77.23 -38.97
N LEU A 92 -64.01 77.03 -40.28
CA LEU A 92 -63.52 75.77 -40.86
C LEU A 92 -62.08 75.45 -40.41
N LEU A 93 -61.20 76.44 -40.33
CA LEU A 93 -59.83 76.23 -39.83
C LEU A 93 -59.81 75.81 -38.36
N GLU A 94 -60.66 76.39 -37.53
CA GLU A 94 -60.74 76.04 -36.11
C GLU A 94 -61.37 74.66 -35.91
N GLU A 95 -62.43 74.32 -36.66
CA GLU A 95 -63.03 72.99 -36.68
C GLU A 95 -62.01 71.93 -37.11
N ALA A 96 -61.30 72.16 -38.22
CA ALA A 96 -60.26 71.25 -38.71
C ALA A 96 -59.12 71.08 -37.71
N ARG A 97 -58.75 72.14 -36.96
CA ARG A 97 -57.73 72.05 -35.89
C ARG A 97 -58.23 71.24 -34.70
N GLN A 98 -59.49 71.40 -34.32
CA GLN A 98 -60.09 70.63 -33.23
C GLN A 98 -60.20 69.16 -33.60
N GLU A 99 -60.66 68.84 -34.81
CA GLU A 99 -60.72 67.48 -35.32
C GLU A 99 -59.32 66.84 -35.39
N ALA A 100 -58.33 67.56 -35.92
CA ALA A 100 -56.94 67.07 -35.95
C ALA A 100 -56.35 66.81 -34.56
N ARG A 101 -56.67 67.65 -33.56
CA ARG A 101 -56.27 67.42 -32.16
C ARG A 101 -56.97 66.22 -31.57
N SER A 102 -58.27 66.06 -31.78
CA SER A 102 -59.04 64.92 -31.30
C SER A 102 -58.51 63.60 -31.88
N GLU A 103 -58.18 63.59 -33.17
CA GLU A 103 -57.61 62.40 -33.83
C GLU A 103 -56.21 62.09 -33.29
N ALA A 104 -55.38 63.12 -33.05
CA ALA A 104 -54.07 62.94 -32.45
C ALA A 104 -54.15 62.38 -31.01
N GLU A 105 -55.04 62.91 -30.18
CA GLU A 105 -55.28 62.42 -28.81
C GLU A 105 -55.81 60.98 -28.81
N ALA A 106 -56.71 60.63 -29.73
CA ALA A 106 -57.21 59.27 -29.91
C ALA A 106 -56.08 58.31 -30.33
N ALA A 107 -55.24 58.71 -31.29
CA ALA A 107 -54.08 57.92 -31.71
C ALA A 107 -53.06 57.74 -30.58
N GLU A 108 -52.81 58.78 -29.78
CA GLU A 108 -51.93 58.70 -28.60
C GLU A 108 -52.48 57.77 -27.52
N ALA A 109 -53.81 57.78 -27.29
CA ALA A 109 -54.47 56.88 -26.36
C ALA A 109 -54.31 55.42 -26.80
N VAL A 110 -54.61 55.11 -28.06
CA VAL A 110 -54.41 53.77 -28.63
C VAL A 110 -52.93 53.37 -28.54
N GLY A 111 -52.00 54.29 -28.83
CA GLY A 111 -50.57 54.03 -28.72
C GLY A 111 -50.09 53.79 -27.28
N ARG A 112 -50.73 54.38 -26.27
CA ARG A 112 -50.47 54.06 -24.86
C ARG A 112 -51.00 52.67 -24.51
N ASP A 113 -52.25 52.37 -24.87
CA ASP A 113 -52.89 51.10 -24.56
C ASP A 113 -52.12 49.91 -25.18
N VAL A 114 -51.67 50.04 -26.43
CA VAL A 114 -50.84 49.02 -27.09
C VAL A 114 -49.49 48.84 -26.39
N ARG A 115 -48.86 49.92 -25.94
CA ARG A 115 -47.58 49.84 -25.20
C ARG A 115 -47.75 49.19 -23.84
N GLU A 116 -48.81 49.55 -23.10
CA GLU A 116 -49.13 48.96 -21.80
C GLU A 116 -49.45 47.46 -21.94
N ALA A 117 -50.24 47.07 -22.95
CA ALA A 117 -50.52 45.67 -23.24
C ALA A 117 -49.26 44.88 -23.63
N ALA A 118 -48.39 45.46 -24.47
CA ALA A 118 -47.13 44.84 -24.84
C ALA A 118 -46.18 44.68 -23.64
N GLN A 119 -46.13 45.67 -22.76
CA GLN A 119 -45.33 45.62 -21.53
C GLN A 119 -45.85 44.54 -20.57
N ALA A 120 -47.17 44.50 -20.32
CA ALA A 120 -47.79 43.48 -19.48
C ALA A 120 -47.50 42.07 -20.00
N TYR A 121 -47.63 41.85 -21.31
CA TYR A 121 -47.29 40.56 -21.93
C TYR A 121 -45.81 40.22 -21.80
N ALA A 122 -44.91 41.18 -21.99
CA ALA A 122 -43.47 40.97 -21.81
C ALA A 122 -43.12 40.59 -20.36
N ASP A 123 -43.80 41.21 -19.39
CA ASP A 123 -43.63 40.92 -17.98
C ASP A 123 -44.16 39.52 -17.62
N GLU A 124 -45.33 39.12 -18.13
CA GLU A 124 -45.85 37.75 -17.97
C GLU A 124 -44.90 36.70 -18.54
N VAL A 125 -44.35 36.92 -19.74
CA VAL A 125 -43.40 36.00 -20.37
C VAL A 125 -42.11 35.92 -19.56
N ARG A 126 -41.62 37.05 -19.05
CA ARG A 126 -40.41 37.11 -18.22
C ARG A 126 -40.61 36.36 -16.91
N ASP A 127 -41.71 36.62 -16.20
CA ASP A 127 -41.99 35.98 -14.92
C ASP A 127 -42.18 34.46 -15.10
N ALA A 128 -42.89 34.01 -16.16
CA ALA A 128 -43.01 32.59 -16.49
C ALA A 128 -41.65 31.93 -16.83
N ALA A 129 -40.77 32.63 -17.53
CA ALA A 129 -39.43 32.15 -17.84
C ALA A 129 -38.54 32.04 -16.59
N GLU A 130 -38.65 33.01 -15.68
CA GLU A 130 -37.96 32.99 -14.38
C GLU A 130 -38.42 31.83 -13.51
N GLU A 131 -39.74 31.61 -13.40
CA GLU A 131 -40.30 30.46 -12.68
C GLU A 131 -39.81 29.14 -13.27
N TRP A 132 -39.85 28.98 -14.59
CA TRP A 132 -39.36 27.78 -15.25
C TRP A 132 -37.86 27.55 -14.98
N ALA A 133 -37.04 28.60 -15.05
CA ALA A 133 -35.62 28.53 -14.75
C ALA A 133 -35.36 28.12 -13.28
N LEU A 134 -36.11 28.68 -12.34
CA LEU A 134 -36.04 28.31 -10.92
C LEU A 134 -36.42 26.85 -10.69
N GLN A 135 -37.53 26.39 -11.28
CA GLN A 135 -37.96 24.98 -11.19
C GLN A 135 -36.90 24.04 -11.78
N ARG A 136 -36.32 24.40 -12.93
CA ARG A 136 -35.27 23.61 -13.56
C ARG A 136 -34.01 23.53 -12.70
N LEU A 137 -33.60 24.64 -12.08
CA LEU A 137 -32.46 24.70 -11.16
C LEU A 137 -32.71 23.87 -9.89
N LEU A 138 -33.91 23.94 -9.32
CA LEU A 138 -34.28 23.14 -8.16
C LEU A 138 -34.26 21.65 -8.49
N GLY A 139 -34.83 21.25 -9.63
CA GLY A 139 -34.78 19.87 -10.12
C GLY A 139 -33.34 19.38 -10.32
N ALA A 140 -32.50 20.16 -11.00
CA ALA A 140 -31.10 19.81 -11.23
C ALA A 140 -30.30 19.67 -9.91
N ARG A 141 -30.58 20.50 -8.90
CA ARG A 141 -29.96 20.40 -7.57
C ARG A 141 -30.42 19.14 -6.84
N ALA A 142 -31.71 18.83 -6.88
CA ALA A 142 -32.26 17.62 -6.27
C ALA A 142 -31.65 16.35 -6.90
N GLU A 143 -31.58 16.28 -8.23
CA GLU A 143 -30.93 15.19 -8.97
C GLU A 143 -29.45 15.06 -8.58
N ALA A 144 -28.71 16.17 -8.53
CA ALA A 144 -27.30 16.16 -8.13
C ALA A 144 -27.09 15.67 -6.68
N ASP A 145 -27.97 16.09 -5.76
CA ASP A 145 -27.94 15.63 -4.38
C ASP A 145 -28.28 14.14 -4.25
N GLU A 146 -29.27 13.65 -4.98
CA GLU A 146 -29.62 12.23 -5.03
C GLU A 146 -28.44 11.38 -5.52
N VAL A 147 -27.82 11.76 -6.64
CA VAL A 147 -26.62 11.08 -7.17
C VAL A 147 -25.50 11.08 -6.15
N ARG A 148 -25.24 12.22 -5.48
CA ARG A 148 -24.19 12.33 -4.46
C ARG A 148 -24.47 11.45 -3.25
N VAL A 149 -25.72 11.40 -2.78
CA VAL A 149 -26.12 10.57 -1.64
C VAL A 149 -26.06 9.09 -1.99
N SER A 150 -26.56 8.67 -3.16
CA SER A 150 -26.47 7.27 -3.62
C SER A 150 -25.02 6.82 -3.74
N ALA A 151 -24.17 7.59 -4.43
CA ALA A 151 -22.76 7.24 -4.59
C ALA A 151 -22.03 7.10 -3.24
N ARG A 152 -22.31 8.00 -2.28
CA ARG A 152 -21.74 7.89 -0.92
C ARG A 152 -22.22 6.65 -0.18
N ARG A 153 -23.49 6.29 -0.34
CA ARG A 153 -24.08 5.09 0.25
C ARG A 153 -23.44 3.83 -0.33
N GLU A 154 -23.36 3.73 -1.66
CA GLU A 154 -22.72 2.61 -2.36
C GLU A 154 -21.26 2.45 -1.95
N VAL A 155 -20.49 3.54 -1.90
CA VAL A 155 -19.09 3.51 -1.43
C VAL A 155 -18.99 3.01 0.01
N LYS A 156 -19.91 3.43 0.89
CA LYS A 156 -19.94 2.99 2.29
C LYS A 156 -20.29 1.50 2.42
N GLU A 157 -21.29 1.04 1.66
CA GLU A 157 -21.73 -0.37 1.64
C GLU A 157 -20.61 -1.26 1.09
N ASN A 158 -20.06 -0.94 -0.09
CA ASN A 158 -18.95 -1.66 -0.69
C ASN A 158 -17.72 -1.72 0.23
N ARG A 159 -17.36 -0.59 0.86
CA ARG A 159 -16.27 -0.57 1.85
C ARG A 159 -16.58 -1.46 3.05
N GLY A 160 -17.84 -1.47 3.51
CA GLY A 160 -18.30 -2.34 4.59
C GLY A 160 -18.13 -3.81 4.24
N GLU A 161 -18.55 -4.22 3.05
CA GLU A 161 -18.42 -5.59 2.54
C GLU A 161 -16.95 -6.02 2.42
N VAL A 162 -16.11 -5.20 1.80
CA VAL A 162 -14.67 -5.48 1.66
C VAL A 162 -14.00 -5.63 3.03
N LEU A 163 -14.30 -4.75 3.98
CA LEU A 163 -13.75 -4.83 5.33
C LEU A 163 -14.27 -6.04 6.12
N ALA A 164 -15.54 -6.43 5.90
CA ALA A 164 -16.09 -7.64 6.52
C ALA A 164 -15.39 -8.89 5.98
N ALA A 165 -15.24 -9.01 4.66
CA ALA A 165 -14.50 -10.11 4.03
C ALA A 165 -13.04 -10.17 4.50
N LEU A 166 -12.37 -9.02 4.63
CA LEU A 166 -11.00 -8.97 5.15
C LEU A 166 -10.91 -9.45 6.60
N ARG A 167 -11.86 -9.06 7.48
CA ARG A 167 -11.90 -9.53 8.87
C ARG A 167 -12.14 -11.03 8.94
N GLU A 168 -13.02 -11.56 8.09
CA GLU A 168 -13.29 -13.00 8.03
C GLU A 168 -12.04 -13.78 7.60
N VAL A 169 -11.37 -13.36 6.53
CA VAL A 169 -10.12 -13.98 6.07
C VAL A 169 -9.04 -13.91 7.16
N ARG A 170 -8.91 -12.78 7.84
CA ARG A 170 -7.98 -12.63 8.96
C ARG A 170 -8.30 -13.59 10.10
N GLY A 171 -9.57 -13.68 10.51
CA GLY A 171 -10.00 -14.62 11.55
C GLY A 171 -9.74 -16.07 11.16
N ARG A 172 -9.98 -16.45 9.90
CA ARG A 172 -9.65 -17.79 9.38
C ARG A 172 -8.14 -18.07 9.40
N ALA A 173 -7.32 -17.09 9.03
CA ALA A 173 -5.86 -17.23 9.05
C ALA A 173 -5.29 -17.35 10.48
N GLU A 174 -5.81 -16.55 11.41
CA GLU A 174 -5.47 -16.63 12.83
C GLU A 174 -5.87 -18.01 13.41
N ALA A 175 -7.07 -18.49 13.11
CA ALA A 175 -7.53 -19.82 13.55
C ALA A 175 -6.69 -20.97 12.95
N LEU A 176 -6.31 -20.87 11.67
CA LEU A 176 -5.44 -21.86 11.03
C LEU A 176 -4.06 -21.89 11.69
N THR A 177 -3.48 -20.71 11.95
CA THR A 177 -2.17 -20.59 12.58
C THR A 177 -2.20 -21.17 14.01
N ALA A 178 -3.21 -20.82 14.80
CA ALA A 178 -3.39 -21.38 16.14
C ALA A 178 -3.60 -22.91 16.12
N GLY A 179 -4.33 -23.42 15.12
CA GLY A 179 -4.49 -24.86 14.90
C GLY A 179 -3.15 -25.55 14.61
N GLN A 180 -2.32 -24.96 13.73
CA GLN A 180 -0.98 -25.48 13.43
C GLN A 180 -0.06 -25.45 14.65
N GLU A 181 -0.05 -24.36 15.40
CA GLU A 181 0.72 -24.25 16.65
C GLU A 181 0.31 -25.31 17.67
N ALA A 182 -1.00 -25.56 17.83
CA ALA A 182 -1.52 -26.61 18.71
C ALA A 182 -1.13 -28.01 18.23
N GLU A 183 -1.22 -28.31 16.93
CA GLU A 183 -0.77 -29.57 16.37
C GLU A 183 0.73 -29.79 16.57
N HIS A 184 1.55 -28.76 16.34
CA HIS A 184 2.98 -28.83 16.57
C HIS A 184 3.30 -29.04 18.04
N ALA A 185 2.65 -28.31 18.95
CA ALA A 185 2.81 -28.49 20.40
C ALA A 185 2.43 -29.92 20.83
N ALA A 186 1.34 -30.47 20.28
CA ALA A 186 0.92 -31.84 20.56
C ALA A 186 1.97 -32.87 20.09
N ARG A 187 2.49 -32.71 18.87
CA ARG A 187 3.56 -33.58 18.33
C ARG A 187 4.85 -33.48 19.15
N TRP A 188 5.22 -32.27 19.57
CA TRP A 188 6.37 -32.05 20.46
C TRP A 188 6.17 -32.75 21.80
N ALA A 189 5.02 -32.57 22.45
CA ALA A 189 4.71 -33.22 23.72
C ALA A 189 4.64 -34.75 23.62
N GLU A 190 4.21 -35.30 22.48
CA GLU A 190 4.28 -36.74 22.21
C GLU A 190 5.72 -37.22 22.04
N SER A 191 6.53 -36.50 21.27
CA SER A 191 7.95 -36.81 21.09
C SER A 191 8.73 -36.74 22.41
N GLU A 192 8.49 -35.72 23.23
CA GLU A 192 9.12 -35.57 24.55
C GLU A 192 8.75 -36.72 25.48
N ARG A 193 7.47 -37.13 25.50
CA ARG A 193 7.03 -38.31 26.27
C ARG A 193 7.72 -39.58 25.79
N ALA A 194 7.79 -39.80 24.47
CA ALA A 194 8.45 -40.98 23.91
C ALA A 194 9.96 -41.02 24.22
N VAL A 195 10.64 -39.86 24.24
CA VAL A 195 12.04 -39.75 24.66
C VAL A 195 12.17 -40.05 26.16
N ALA A 196 11.35 -39.41 27.00
CA ALA A 196 11.37 -39.64 28.45
C ALA A 196 11.08 -41.10 28.83
N GLU A 197 10.16 -41.77 28.13
CA GLU A 197 9.89 -43.20 28.31
C GLU A 197 11.10 -44.07 27.95
N ARG A 198 11.79 -43.78 26.83
CA ARG A 198 13.00 -44.49 26.43
C ARG A 198 14.15 -44.27 27.40
N GLU A 199 14.33 -43.03 27.86
CA GLU A 199 15.32 -42.68 28.87
C GLU A 199 15.04 -43.41 30.18
N ALA A 200 13.79 -43.46 30.64
CA ALA A 200 13.42 -44.20 31.84
C ALA A 200 13.69 -45.72 31.70
N VAL A 201 13.39 -46.32 30.54
CA VAL A 201 13.73 -47.73 30.26
C VAL A 201 15.24 -47.96 30.25
N PHE A 202 16.00 -47.06 29.60
CA PHE A 202 17.45 -47.15 29.55
C PHE A 202 18.09 -47.01 30.93
N GLU A 203 17.64 -46.05 31.74
CA GLU A 203 18.09 -45.88 33.11
C GLU A 203 17.76 -47.08 33.99
N ALA A 204 16.58 -47.69 33.82
CA ALA A 204 16.24 -48.92 34.53
C ALA A 204 17.16 -50.09 34.18
N ASP A 205 17.44 -50.32 32.89
CA ASP A 205 18.39 -51.36 32.44
C ASP A 205 19.83 -51.05 32.89
N ARG A 206 20.24 -49.78 32.88
CA ARG A 206 21.55 -49.35 33.41
C ARG A 206 21.67 -49.69 34.89
N LEU A 207 20.69 -49.31 35.70
CA LEU A 207 20.67 -49.60 37.14
C LEU A 207 20.63 -51.10 37.43
N GLU A 208 19.89 -51.89 36.65
CA GLU A 208 19.88 -53.35 36.79
C GLU A 208 21.24 -53.97 36.46
N ARG A 209 21.90 -53.53 35.38
CA ARG A 209 23.25 -54.00 35.02
C ARG A 209 24.29 -53.58 36.07
N GLU A 210 24.20 -52.36 36.59
CA GLU A 210 25.06 -51.89 37.68
C GLU A 210 24.87 -52.73 38.96
N ALA A 211 23.63 -53.06 39.31
CA ALA A 211 23.33 -53.95 40.44
C ALA A 211 23.94 -55.35 40.23
N ARG A 212 23.72 -55.97 39.06
CA ARG A 212 24.30 -57.29 38.72
C ARG A 212 25.83 -57.27 38.71
N ALA A 213 26.44 -56.22 38.17
CA ALA A 213 27.89 -56.05 38.17
C ALA A 213 28.42 -55.89 39.60
N GLY A 214 27.72 -55.11 40.45
CA GLY A 214 28.03 -54.98 41.87
C GLY A 214 27.94 -56.30 42.64
N GLU A 215 26.88 -57.09 42.41
CA GLU A 215 26.75 -58.44 42.97
C GLU A 215 27.89 -59.36 42.52
N SER A 216 28.20 -59.37 41.22
CA SER A 216 29.30 -60.16 40.69
C SER A 216 30.66 -59.74 41.26
N LEU A 217 30.87 -58.44 41.49
CA LEU A 217 32.08 -57.92 42.12
C LEU A 217 32.19 -58.40 43.57
N VAL A 218 31.12 -58.28 44.36
CA VAL A 218 31.08 -58.79 45.75
C VAL A 218 31.35 -60.29 45.80
N GLN A 219 30.81 -61.07 44.86
CA GLN A 219 31.10 -62.51 44.79
C GLN A 219 32.57 -62.77 44.41
N ALA A 220 33.13 -62.03 43.45
CA ALA A 220 34.54 -62.15 43.07
C ALA A 220 35.47 -61.77 44.23
N GLU A 221 35.14 -60.71 44.99
CA GLU A 221 35.86 -60.31 46.20
C GLU A 221 35.81 -61.39 47.28
N ARG A 222 34.67 -62.06 47.48
CA ARG A 222 34.56 -63.20 48.41
C ARG A 222 35.43 -64.38 47.98
N VAL A 223 35.35 -64.78 46.72
CA VAL A 223 36.19 -65.88 46.17
C VAL A 223 37.67 -65.53 46.28
N LEU A 224 38.04 -64.27 46.04
CA LEU A 224 39.41 -63.81 46.23
C LEU A 224 39.82 -63.89 47.70
N ALA A 225 38.99 -63.42 48.63
CA ALA A 225 39.27 -63.49 50.06
C ALA A 225 39.40 -64.95 50.55
N GLU A 226 38.52 -65.85 50.12
CA GLU A 226 38.60 -67.29 50.40
C GLU A 226 39.88 -67.91 49.83
N ALA A 227 40.28 -67.53 48.61
CA ALA A 227 41.53 -67.99 48.00
C ALA A 227 42.77 -67.45 48.73
N GLU A 228 42.77 -66.19 49.16
CA GLU A 228 43.82 -65.60 49.99
C GLU A 228 43.92 -66.26 51.37
N GLU A 229 42.78 -66.61 52.00
CA GLU A 229 42.76 -67.38 53.24
C GLU A 229 43.27 -68.80 53.04
N TRP A 230 42.89 -69.47 51.96
CA TRP A 230 43.41 -70.80 51.62
C TRP A 230 44.91 -70.77 51.36
N ASP A 231 45.42 -69.79 50.59
CA ASP A 231 46.87 -69.61 50.36
C ASP A 231 47.61 -69.35 51.67
N ARG A 232 47.06 -68.51 52.55
CA ARG A 232 47.61 -68.27 53.89
C ARG A 232 47.68 -69.55 54.72
N HIS A 233 46.62 -70.35 54.75
CA HIS A 233 46.61 -71.63 55.45
C HIS A 233 47.60 -72.64 54.84
N GLN A 234 47.72 -72.71 53.52
CA GLN A 234 48.74 -73.56 52.87
C GLN A 234 50.17 -73.10 53.21
N GLN A 235 50.41 -71.78 53.26
CA GLN A 235 51.69 -71.23 53.69
C GLN A 235 51.97 -71.54 55.17
N GLU A 236 50.98 -71.40 56.05
CA GLU A 236 51.08 -71.75 57.47
C GLU A 236 51.34 -73.26 57.67
N ASP A 237 50.62 -74.12 56.96
CA ASP A 237 50.80 -75.58 56.99
C ASP A 237 52.18 -75.97 56.45
N ALA A 238 52.62 -75.37 55.34
CA ALA A 238 53.96 -75.57 54.80
C ALA A 238 55.05 -75.10 55.76
N ALA A 239 54.85 -73.96 56.44
CA ALA A 239 55.76 -73.45 57.46
C ALA A 239 55.80 -74.36 58.71
N ALA A 240 54.65 -74.88 59.15
CA ALA A 240 54.56 -75.85 60.23
C ALA A 240 55.26 -77.16 59.87
N ARG A 241 55.04 -77.68 58.65
CA ARG A 241 55.73 -78.88 58.13
C ARG A 241 57.24 -78.68 58.01
N ALA A 242 57.68 -77.50 57.58
CA ALA A 242 59.09 -77.14 57.53
C ALA A 242 59.69 -77.06 58.94
N ALA A 243 58.98 -76.47 59.91
CA ALA A 243 59.41 -76.43 61.31
C ALA A 243 59.49 -77.83 61.94
N GLU A 244 58.52 -78.70 61.64
CA GLU A 244 58.48 -80.11 62.07
C GLU A 244 59.68 -80.90 61.50
N LEU A 245 59.95 -80.78 60.19
CA LEU A 245 61.13 -81.37 59.55
C LEU A 245 62.45 -80.85 60.15
N VAL A 246 62.53 -79.55 60.46
CA VAL A 246 63.72 -78.98 61.13
C VAL A 246 63.85 -79.51 62.56
N ALA A 247 62.75 -79.71 63.29
CA ALA A 247 62.77 -80.30 64.61
C ALA A 247 63.19 -81.79 64.56
N GLU A 248 62.67 -82.57 63.62
CA GLU A 248 63.10 -83.95 63.37
C GLU A 248 64.59 -84.01 63.00
N ALA A 249 65.04 -83.10 62.14
CA ALA A 249 66.46 -82.98 61.78
C ALA A 249 67.32 -82.66 63.01
N ARG A 250 66.87 -81.78 63.91
CA ARG A 250 67.55 -81.49 65.19
C ARG A 250 67.54 -82.68 66.15
N VAL A 251 66.45 -83.44 66.24
CA VAL A 251 66.43 -84.67 67.05
C VAL A 251 67.39 -85.71 66.48
N CYS A 252 67.47 -85.81 65.15
CA CYS A 252 68.41 -86.69 64.47
C CYS A 252 69.86 -86.22 64.69
N GLU A 253 70.11 -84.91 64.59
CA GLU A 253 71.39 -84.27 64.92
C GLU A 253 71.78 -84.54 66.37
N GLU A 254 70.90 -84.33 67.34
CA GLU A 254 71.15 -84.63 68.75
C GLU A 254 71.40 -86.12 69.00
N ARG A 255 70.69 -87.01 68.30
CA ARG A 255 70.93 -88.46 68.38
C ARG A 255 72.32 -88.79 67.85
N ILE A 256 72.68 -88.27 66.68
CA ILE A 256 74.02 -88.42 66.10
C ILE A 256 75.06 -87.83 67.06
N ALA A 257 74.83 -86.67 67.65
CA ALA A 257 75.75 -86.05 68.61
C ALA A 257 75.93 -86.91 69.87
N ARG A 258 74.85 -87.44 70.46
CA ARG A 258 74.92 -88.37 71.61
C ARG A 258 75.61 -89.68 71.25
N GLU A 259 75.41 -90.17 70.03
CA GLU A 259 76.04 -91.38 69.52
C GLU A 259 77.54 -91.14 69.23
N THR A 260 77.89 -89.94 68.75
CA THR A 260 79.28 -89.49 68.58
C THR A 260 79.97 -89.30 69.93
N ASP A 261 79.30 -88.72 70.92
CA ASP A 261 79.78 -88.59 72.30
C ASP A 261 79.96 -89.95 73.00
N ARG A 262 79.10 -90.93 72.69
CA ARG A 262 79.24 -92.31 73.18
C ARG A 262 80.46 -93.00 72.56
N VAL A 263 80.64 -92.84 71.24
CA VAL A 263 81.82 -93.35 70.53
C VAL A 263 83.09 -92.68 71.05
N LEU A 264 83.07 -91.37 71.31
CA LEU A 264 84.20 -90.64 71.89
C LEU A 264 84.51 -91.09 73.33
N ARG A 265 83.49 -91.40 74.16
CA ARG A 265 83.69 -92.01 75.49
C ARG A 265 84.29 -93.41 75.40
N GLU A 266 83.76 -94.28 74.53
CA GLU A 266 84.34 -95.62 74.31
C GLU A 266 85.79 -95.56 73.79
N HIS A 267 86.11 -94.57 72.95
CA HIS A 267 87.49 -94.33 72.51
C HIS A 267 88.38 -93.76 73.62
N GLY A 268 87.84 -92.93 74.51
CA GLY A 268 88.52 -92.46 75.72
C GLY A 268 88.83 -93.59 76.71
N GLU A 269 87.89 -94.48 76.96
CA GLU A 269 88.07 -95.65 77.82
C GLU A 269 89.08 -96.66 77.24
N ARG A 270 89.10 -96.85 75.91
CA ARG A 270 90.14 -97.66 75.23
C ARG A 270 91.53 -97.02 75.32
N TRP A 271 91.62 -95.68 75.28
CA TRP A 271 92.89 -94.96 75.44
C TRP A 271 93.43 -95.03 76.88
N GLU A 272 92.58 -94.96 77.89
CA GLU A 272 92.98 -95.14 79.29
C GLU A 272 93.44 -96.58 79.58
N HIS A 273 92.79 -97.57 78.96
CA HIS A 273 93.21 -98.98 79.10
C HIS A 273 94.58 -99.25 78.45
N VAL A 274 94.86 -98.65 77.29
CA VAL A 274 96.18 -98.72 76.63
C VAL A 274 97.26 -97.96 77.41
N ARG A 275 96.92 -96.82 78.04
CA ARG A 275 97.84 -96.04 78.89
C ARG A 275 98.21 -96.79 80.17
N ALA A 276 97.25 -97.47 80.81
CA ALA A 276 97.48 -98.32 81.96
C ALA A 276 98.35 -99.55 81.62
N HIS A 277 98.22 -100.11 80.41
CA HIS A 277 99.07 -101.23 79.95
C HIS A 277 100.51 -100.77 79.65
N MET A 278 100.69 -99.56 79.09
CA MET A 278 101.99 -98.95 78.85
C MET A 278 102.74 -98.55 80.14
N ASP A 279 102.04 -98.14 81.20
CA ASP A 279 102.67 -97.85 82.50
C ASP A 279 103.09 -99.14 83.25
N HIS A 280 102.37 -100.25 83.05
CA HIS A 280 102.75 -101.56 83.59
C HIS A 280 104.00 -102.16 82.90
N VAL A 281 104.14 -101.93 81.58
CA VAL A 281 105.34 -102.32 80.82
C VAL A 281 106.54 -101.42 81.16
N ARG A 282 106.32 -100.12 81.40
CA ARG A 282 107.38 -99.17 81.80
C ARG A 282 107.97 -99.48 83.18
N SER A 283 107.16 -99.89 84.15
CA SER A 283 107.66 -100.28 85.48
C SER A 283 108.41 -101.62 85.46
N SER A 284 107.97 -102.57 84.63
CA SER A 284 108.63 -103.89 84.50
C SER A 284 109.99 -103.83 83.78
N LEU A 285 110.19 -102.86 82.88
CA LEU A 285 111.50 -102.63 82.22
C LEU A 285 112.48 -101.79 83.06
N THR A 286 112.04 -101.14 84.14
CA THR A 286 112.93 -100.41 85.06
C THR A 286 113.63 -101.35 86.07
N SER A 287 113.24 -102.62 86.12
CA SER A 287 113.81 -103.63 87.04
C SER A 287 114.97 -104.46 86.47
N LEU A 288 115.47 -104.19 85.26
CA LEU A 288 116.53 -105.04 84.66
C LEU A 288 117.72 -104.36 83.97
N THR A 289 117.92 -103.04 84.10
CA THR A 289 119.24 -102.42 83.88
C THR A 289 119.28 -101.02 84.50
N GLY A 290 120.06 -100.85 85.58
CA GLY A 290 120.16 -99.60 86.33
C GLY A 290 121.33 -98.67 85.93
N LYS A 291 121.19 -97.43 86.45
CA LYS A 291 122.17 -96.33 86.67
C LYS A 291 122.43 -95.29 85.55
N ALA A 292 121.70 -94.15 85.67
CA ALA A 292 122.11 -92.78 86.08
C ALA A 292 123.42 -92.14 85.51
N PRO A 293 123.64 -90.81 85.63
CA PRO A 293 122.78 -89.63 85.41
C PRO A 293 123.50 -88.51 84.59
N ALA A 294 122.79 -87.46 84.17
CA ALA A 294 123.26 -86.06 84.16
C ALA A 294 122.07 -85.13 83.84
N GLU A 295 121.90 -84.11 84.70
CA GLU A 295 121.26 -82.79 84.54
C GLU A 295 120.13 -82.58 83.50
#